data_AF-A0A5N6KVN2-F1
#
_entry.id   AF-A0A5N6KVN2-F1
#
_cell.length_a   1.000
_cell.length_b   1.000
_cell.length_c   1.000
_cell.angle_alpha   90.00
_cell.angle_beta   90.00
_cell.angle_gamma   90.00
#
_symmetry.space_group_name_H-M   'P 1'
#
loop_
_entity.id
_entity.type
_entity.pdbx_description
1 polymer ?
#
loop_
_entity_poly.entity_id
_entity_poly.type
_entity_poly.pdbx_seq_one_letter_code
_entity_poly.pdbx_strand_id
1 'polypeptide(L)'
;MLSGTTPLYSSIQTVTYTSMFQNVTSLGSQQDGNFTQNYNEGHPAARIDGIQANFTQALPSYPNAADVVFLMAGINDVAGNYNLSTAPARLGGLIDLMFSSFPNTVVIVAQCSPVTYKPWEALKVQFNAAIPPLVQARVDQGMKIVMVNMSAALTTADLADIAHPTEAGYMKMATEWFRGVNVARQKGWL
;
A
#
# COMPACT_ATOMS: atom_id res chain seq x y z
N MET A 1 -0.75 -2.92 -4.94
CA MET A 1 -1.46 -4.21 -4.99
C MET A 1 -2.94 -4.04 -4.77
N LEU A 2 -3.76 -4.56 -5.68
CA LEU A 2 -4.85 -5.55 -5.52
C LEU A 2 -5.17 -5.99 -6.97
N SER A 3 -5.53 -7.26 -7.20
CA SER A 3 -5.81 -7.81 -8.53
C SER A 3 -7.24 -7.50 -8.95
N GLY A 4 -7.38 -6.76 -10.05
CA GLY A 4 -8.59 -6.60 -10.84
C GLY A 4 -8.16 -6.35 -12.29
N THR A 5 -9.08 -6.41 -13.25
CA THR A 5 -8.78 -6.31 -14.70
C THR A 5 -8.03 -5.04 -15.12
N THR A 6 -7.95 -4.06 -14.22
CA THR A 6 -7.22 -2.79 -14.39
C THR A 6 -6.39 -2.54 -13.13
N PRO A 7 -5.04 -2.72 -13.16
CA PRO A 7 -4.24 -2.54 -11.95
C PRO A 7 -4.16 -1.08 -11.52
N LEU A 8 -4.15 -0.85 -10.21
CA LEU A 8 -4.15 0.46 -9.54
C LEU A 8 -3.29 1.56 -10.20
N TYR A 9 -2.11 1.21 -10.72
CA TYR A 9 -1.20 2.19 -11.31
C TYR A 9 -1.67 2.69 -12.69
N SER A 10 -2.39 1.89 -13.47
CA SER A 10 -3.07 2.40 -14.67
C SER A 10 -4.12 3.46 -14.32
N SER A 11 -4.87 3.26 -13.23
CA SER A 11 -5.82 4.24 -12.72
C SER A 11 -5.15 5.52 -12.21
N ILE A 12 -3.93 5.42 -11.65
CA ILE A 12 -3.09 6.60 -11.30
C ILE A 12 -2.70 7.39 -12.54
N GLN A 13 -2.48 6.76 -13.70
CA GLN A 13 -2.15 7.47 -14.94
C GLN A 13 -3.38 8.08 -15.65
N THR A 14 -4.57 7.48 -15.51
CA THR A 14 -5.81 7.91 -16.19
C THR A 14 -6.49 9.11 -15.53
N VAL A 15 -6.43 9.23 -14.20
CA VAL A 15 -6.73 10.52 -13.57
C VAL A 15 -5.63 11.49 -14.03
N THR A 16 -5.94 12.77 -14.28
CA THR A 16 -5.04 13.81 -14.83
C THR A 16 -3.85 14.16 -13.90
N TYR A 17 -3.11 13.15 -13.46
CA TYR A 17 -1.87 13.16 -12.69
C TYR A 17 -0.64 12.98 -13.59
N THR A 18 -0.84 13.09 -14.92
CA THR A 18 0.10 12.75 -15.98
C THR A 18 1.44 13.49 -15.87
N SER A 19 1.47 14.70 -15.32
CA SER A 19 2.72 15.45 -15.12
C SER A 19 3.56 14.96 -13.93
N MET A 20 2.96 14.30 -12.93
CA MET A 20 3.66 13.91 -11.70
C MET A 20 4.34 12.55 -11.79
N PHE A 21 3.92 11.69 -12.73
CA PHE A 21 4.47 10.35 -12.95
C PHE A 21 5.18 10.18 -14.31
N GLN A 22 5.30 11.27 -15.10
CA GLN A 22 5.96 11.25 -16.41
C GLN A 22 7.43 10.80 -16.37
N ASN A 23 8.09 10.92 -15.21
CA ASN A 23 9.48 10.50 -14.97
C ASN A 23 9.59 9.55 -13.77
N VAL A 24 8.65 8.61 -13.61
CA VAL A 24 8.71 7.61 -12.54
C VAL A 24 9.16 6.27 -13.08
N THR A 25 10.13 5.65 -12.40
CA THR A 25 10.53 4.27 -12.63
C THR A 25 9.88 3.41 -11.55
N SER A 26 9.10 2.41 -11.95
CA SER A 26 8.53 1.45 -10.99
C SER A 26 9.55 0.35 -10.69
N LEU A 27 9.69 0.01 -9.41
CA LEU A 27 10.53 -1.08 -8.93
C LEU A 27 9.64 -2.26 -8.52
N GLY A 28 10.09 -3.48 -8.78
CA GLY A 28 9.38 -4.68 -8.35
C GLY A 28 9.79 -5.94 -9.10
N SER A 29 9.54 -7.09 -8.48
CA SER A 29 9.75 -8.43 -9.02
C SER A 29 8.58 -8.93 -9.88
N GLN A 30 7.39 -8.36 -9.69
CA GLN A 30 6.20 -8.69 -10.48
C GLN A 30 6.04 -7.72 -11.63
N GLN A 31 5.42 -8.17 -12.71
CA GLN A 31 5.06 -7.35 -13.85
C GLN A 31 3.62 -7.65 -14.26
N ASP A 32 2.71 -6.71 -13.98
CA ASP A 32 1.28 -6.89 -14.26
C ASP A 32 0.59 -5.55 -14.58
N GLY A 33 -0.36 -5.60 -15.50
CA GLY A 33 -1.14 -4.47 -15.99
C GLY A 33 -0.74 -3.92 -17.33
N ASN A 34 -1.71 -3.29 -17.99
CA ASN A 34 -1.60 -2.80 -19.35
C ASN A 34 -1.21 -1.32 -19.41
N PHE A 35 -0.01 -0.99 -18.89
CA PHE A 35 0.54 0.36 -18.88
C PHE A 35 2.08 0.31 -18.81
N THR A 36 2.75 1.42 -19.14
CA THR A 36 4.21 1.53 -19.04
C THR A 36 4.64 1.68 -17.57
N GLN A 37 5.79 1.09 -17.18
CA GLN A 37 6.26 1.03 -15.79
C GLN A 37 5.36 0.17 -14.88
N ASN A 38 4.96 -1.02 -15.38
CA ASN A 38 4.09 -1.97 -14.70
C ASN A 38 4.79 -2.95 -13.75
N TYR A 39 6.06 -2.71 -13.43
CA TYR A 39 6.75 -3.40 -12.36
C TYR A 39 6.13 -3.04 -11.00
N ASN A 40 5.97 -4.03 -10.13
CA ASN A 40 5.43 -3.82 -8.80
C ASN A 40 5.85 -4.95 -7.86
N GLU A 41 5.77 -4.71 -6.55
CA GLU A 41 6.03 -5.75 -5.55
C GLU A 41 4.73 -6.36 -5.05
N GLY A 42 3.87 -6.72 -6.01
CA GLY A 42 2.50 -7.09 -5.75
C GLY A 42 2.18 -8.57 -5.83
N HIS A 43 1.97 -9.19 -4.67
CA HIS A 43 1.77 -10.62 -4.49
C HIS A 43 0.35 -10.95 -4.02
N PRO A 44 -0.49 -11.59 -4.86
CA PRO A 44 -1.83 -12.03 -4.47
C PRO A 44 -1.81 -12.89 -3.21
N ALA A 45 -2.81 -12.69 -2.33
CA ALA A 45 -2.98 -13.41 -1.07
C ALA A 45 -1.81 -13.31 -0.05
N ALA A 46 -0.77 -12.51 -0.31
CA ALA A 46 0.33 -12.34 0.61
C ALA A 46 -0.13 -11.63 1.90
N ARG A 47 0.07 -12.31 3.02
CA ARG A 47 0.01 -11.72 4.36
C ARG A 47 1.25 -10.87 4.63
N ILE A 48 1.28 -10.13 5.74
CA ILE A 48 2.42 -9.28 6.10
C ILE A 48 3.77 -10.03 6.12
N ASP A 49 3.80 -11.26 6.64
CA ASP A 49 5.00 -12.11 6.66
C ASP A 49 5.46 -12.52 5.24
N GLY A 50 4.49 -12.84 4.37
CA GLY A 50 4.76 -13.12 2.96
C GLY A 50 5.28 -11.90 2.20
N ILE A 51 4.70 -10.72 2.45
CA ILE A 51 5.16 -9.46 1.84
C ILE A 51 6.60 -9.16 2.29
N GLN A 52 6.92 -9.35 3.57
CA GLN A 52 8.28 -9.18 4.08
C GLN A 52 9.26 -10.12 3.40
N ALA A 53 8.91 -11.40 3.27
CA ALA A 53 9.75 -12.42 2.62
C ALA A 53 9.99 -12.08 1.14
N ASN A 54 8.93 -11.74 0.40
CA ASN A 54 9.02 -11.38 -1.01
C ASN A 54 9.86 -10.11 -1.22
N PHE A 55 9.64 -9.08 -0.40
CA PHE A 55 10.43 -7.85 -0.45
C PHE A 55 11.91 -8.13 -0.19
N THR A 56 12.23 -8.94 0.83
CA THR A 56 13.62 -9.32 1.16
C THR A 56 14.28 -10.08 0.00
N GLN A 57 13.54 -10.99 -0.63
CA GLN A 57 14.02 -11.77 -1.77
C GLN A 57 14.26 -10.89 -3.00
N ALA A 58 13.38 -9.94 -3.27
CA ALA A 58 13.46 -9.04 -4.42
C ALA A 58 14.49 -7.92 -4.22
N LEU A 59 14.80 -7.55 -2.98
CA LEU A 59 15.66 -6.40 -2.68
C LEU A 59 16.98 -6.34 -3.47
N PRO A 60 17.74 -7.45 -3.65
CA PRO A 60 18.99 -7.42 -4.40
C PRO A 60 18.82 -7.20 -5.92
N SER A 61 17.61 -7.36 -6.47
CA SER A 61 17.35 -7.19 -7.91
C SER A 61 16.94 -5.76 -8.27
N TYR A 62 16.66 -4.89 -7.29
CA TYR A 62 16.29 -3.52 -7.58
C TYR A 62 17.49 -2.73 -8.10
N PRO A 63 17.35 -2.05 -9.26
CA PRO A 63 18.45 -1.28 -9.85
C PRO A 63 18.84 -0.07 -9.01
N ASN A 64 17.94 0.44 -8.16
CA ASN A 64 18.13 1.62 -7.32
C ASN A 64 17.34 1.49 -6.01
N ALA A 65 17.67 2.32 -5.03
CA ALA A 65 16.84 2.51 -3.85
C ALA A 65 15.49 3.17 -4.22
N ALA A 66 14.41 2.81 -3.52
CA ALA A 66 13.11 3.43 -3.76
C ALA A 66 13.01 4.80 -3.10
N ASP A 67 12.66 5.84 -3.87
CA ASP A 67 12.35 7.18 -3.32
C ASP A 67 11.00 7.20 -2.57
N VAL A 68 10.04 6.40 -3.05
CA VAL A 68 8.70 6.27 -2.49
C VAL A 68 8.27 4.82 -2.47
N VAL A 69 7.70 4.37 -1.35
CA VAL A 69 7.06 3.05 -1.22
C VAL A 69 5.57 3.21 -0.88
N PHE A 70 4.70 2.59 -1.65
CA PHE A 70 3.26 2.50 -1.35
C PHE A 70 2.96 1.16 -0.67
N LEU A 71 2.64 1.21 0.63
CA LEU A 71 2.40 0.02 1.44
C LEU A 71 0.94 -0.08 1.87
N MET A 72 0.26 -1.15 1.44
CA MET A 72 -1.01 -1.59 1.99
C MET A 72 -0.92 -3.09 2.28
N ALA A 73 -1.02 -3.47 3.55
CA ALA A 73 -0.86 -4.86 3.99
C ALA A 73 -1.77 -5.16 5.18
N GLY A 74 -2.14 -6.43 5.36
CA GLY A 74 -2.90 -6.92 6.51
C GLY A 74 -4.30 -7.46 6.20
N ILE A 75 -4.88 -7.18 5.03
CA ILE A 75 -6.22 -7.71 4.70
C ILE A 75 -6.23 -9.25 4.64
N ASN A 76 -5.15 -9.87 4.17
CA ASN A 76 -5.01 -11.32 4.14
C ASN A 76 -4.79 -11.93 5.53
N ASP A 77 -4.14 -11.18 6.44
CA ASP A 77 -4.02 -11.55 7.85
C ASP A 77 -5.40 -11.54 8.53
N VAL A 78 -6.22 -10.54 8.23
CA VAL A 78 -7.62 -10.47 8.67
C VAL A 78 -8.44 -11.62 8.12
N ALA A 79 -8.38 -11.85 6.80
CA ALA A 79 -9.17 -12.87 6.13
C ALA A 79 -8.87 -14.29 6.66
N GLY A 80 -7.59 -14.57 6.92
CA GLY A 80 -7.13 -15.83 7.49
C GLY A 80 -7.17 -15.89 9.02
N ASN A 81 -7.57 -14.82 9.71
CA ASN A 81 -7.41 -14.65 11.16
C ASN A 81 -6.01 -15.05 11.66
N TYR A 82 -4.99 -14.76 10.87
CA TYR A 82 -3.63 -15.26 11.06
C TYR A 82 -2.85 -14.31 11.95
N ASN A 83 -2.55 -14.75 13.19
CA ASN A 83 -1.75 -13.98 14.14
C ASN A 83 -2.19 -12.51 14.21
N LEU A 84 -3.51 -12.28 14.25
CA LEU A 84 -4.07 -10.94 14.04
C LEU A 84 -3.71 -9.98 15.17
N SER A 85 -3.58 -10.47 16.40
CA SER A 85 -3.11 -9.70 17.55
C SER A 85 -1.69 -9.15 17.37
N THR A 86 -0.83 -9.84 16.62
CA THR A 86 0.55 -9.39 16.33
C THR A 86 0.71 -8.79 14.94
N ALA A 87 -0.36 -8.76 14.12
CA ALA A 87 -0.32 -8.18 12.78
C ALA A 87 0.12 -6.71 12.78
N PRO A 88 -0.31 -5.83 13.71
CA PRO A 88 0.22 -4.48 13.80
C PRO A 88 1.74 -4.48 14.00
N ALA A 89 2.27 -5.23 14.97
CA ALA A 89 3.71 -5.30 15.21
C ALA A 89 4.49 -5.80 13.97
N ARG A 90 3.95 -6.79 13.25
CA ARG A 90 4.53 -7.28 11.98
C ARG A 90 4.52 -6.20 10.89
N LEU A 91 3.43 -5.42 10.77
CA LEU A 91 3.37 -4.30 9.83
C LEU A 91 4.43 -3.25 10.17
N GLY A 92 4.63 -2.98 11.46
CA GLY A 92 5.68 -2.10 11.95
C GLY A 92 7.07 -2.59 11.53
N GLY A 93 7.38 -3.86 11.78
CA GLY A 93 8.66 -4.46 11.37
C GLY A 93 8.89 -4.42 9.85
N LEU A 94 7.83 -4.57 9.05
CA LEU A 94 7.91 -4.41 7.60
C LEU A 94 8.26 -2.97 7.20
N ILE A 95 7.67 -1.96 7.87
CA ILE A 95 8.03 -0.56 7.64
C ILE A 95 9.49 -0.30 8.03
N ASP A 96 9.93 -0.83 9.17
CA ASP A 96 11.31 -0.67 9.65
C ASP A 96 12.31 -1.29 8.66
N LEU A 97 11.98 -2.45 8.10
CA LEU A 97 12.76 -3.08 7.05
C LEU A 97 12.90 -2.16 5.83
N MET A 98 11.82 -1.52 5.36
CA MET A 98 11.86 -0.58 4.23
C MET A 98 12.80 0.60 4.49
N PHE A 99 12.75 1.20 5.68
CA PHE A 99 13.67 2.29 6.04
C PHE A 99 15.11 1.82 6.20
N SER A 100 15.34 0.60 6.68
CA SER A 100 16.70 0.03 6.74
C SER A 100 17.29 -0.23 5.34
N SER A 101 16.44 -0.61 4.38
CA SER A 101 16.83 -0.87 3.00
C SER A 101 16.98 0.41 2.17
N PHE A 102 16.12 1.41 2.42
CA PHE A 102 16.09 2.68 1.70
C PHE A 102 16.04 3.85 2.71
N PRO A 103 17.18 4.26 3.31
CA PRO A 103 17.19 5.23 4.41
C PRO A 103 16.56 6.60 4.13
N ASN A 104 16.51 7.00 2.85
CA ASN A 104 15.96 8.30 2.44
C ASN A 104 14.52 8.24 1.94
N THR A 105 13.92 7.04 1.86
CA THR A 105 12.61 6.81 1.25
C THR A 105 11.48 7.53 1.97
N VAL A 106 10.39 7.76 1.26
CA VAL A 106 9.08 8.10 1.82
C VAL A 106 8.17 6.89 1.76
N VAL A 107 7.63 6.47 2.90
CA VAL A 107 6.64 5.37 2.91
C VAL A 107 5.24 5.97 3.04
N ILE A 108 4.39 5.70 2.05
CA ILE A 108 2.96 6.02 2.13
C ILE A 108 2.25 4.75 2.59
N VAL A 109 1.74 4.75 3.82
CA VAL A 109 1.10 3.58 4.45
C VAL A 109 -0.42 3.75 4.40
N ALA A 110 -1.12 2.75 3.86
CA ALA A 110 -2.57 2.74 3.81
C ALA A 110 -3.19 1.88 4.92
N GLN A 111 -4.27 2.38 5.50
CA GLN A 111 -5.28 1.51 6.10
C GLN A 111 -5.95 0.66 5.02
N CYS A 112 -6.35 -0.57 5.34
CA CYS A 112 -7.04 -1.47 4.39
C CYS A 112 -8.42 -0.92 3.98
N SER A 113 -8.83 -1.20 2.74
CA SER A 113 -10.17 -0.89 2.22
C SER A 113 -11.27 -1.67 2.96
N PRO A 114 -12.55 -1.29 2.77
CA PRO A 114 -13.67 -2.09 3.28
C PRO A 114 -13.71 -3.48 2.63
N VAL A 115 -14.43 -4.40 3.27
CA VAL A 115 -14.80 -5.72 2.71
C VAL A 115 -16.29 -5.99 2.88
N THR A 116 -16.88 -6.78 1.99
CA THR A 116 -18.34 -7.07 2.05
C THR A 116 -18.68 -8.14 3.10
N TYR A 117 -17.73 -9.00 3.48
CA TYR A 117 -17.95 -10.04 4.49
C TYR A 117 -17.82 -9.50 5.91
N LYS A 118 -18.96 -9.41 6.63
CA LYS A 118 -19.07 -8.74 7.94
C LYS A 118 -18.05 -9.19 9.00
N PRO A 119 -17.74 -10.49 9.19
CA PRO A 119 -16.73 -10.91 10.16
C PRO A 119 -15.33 -10.36 9.84
N TRP A 120 -14.94 -10.33 8.57
CA TRP A 120 -13.67 -9.71 8.17
C TRP A 120 -13.71 -8.20 8.35
N GLU A 121 -14.83 -7.54 8.03
CA GLU A 121 -14.96 -6.09 8.19
C GLU A 121 -14.75 -5.66 9.64
N ALA A 122 -15.33 -6.38 10.61
CA ALA A 122 -15.15 -6.09 12.04
C ALA A 122 -13.67 -6.24 12.48
N LEU A 123 -13.01 -7.32 12.07
CA LEU A 123 -11.60 -7.55 12.36
C LEU A 123 -10.68 -6.55 11.66
N LYS A 124 -10.99 -6.19 10.42
CA LYS A 124 -10.28 -5.15 9.65
C LYS A 124 -10.41 -3.79 10.31
N VAL A 125 -11.58 -3.42 10.84
CA VAL A 125 -11.76 -2.18 11.60
C VAL A 125 -10.82 -2.15 12.82
N GLN A 126 -10.73 -3.26 13.56
CA GLN A 126 -9.81 -3.37 14.71
C GLN A 126 -8.34 -3.26 14.27
N PHE A 127 -7.95 -3.95 13.20
CA PHE A 127 -6.60 -3.88 12.64
C PHE A 127 -6.26 -2.45 12.15
N ASN A 128 -7.15 -1.82 11.39
CA ASN A 128 -6.96 -0.44 10.89
C ASN A 128 -6.80 0.56 12.04
N ALA A 129 -7.50 0.38 13.16
CA ALA A 129 -7.39 1.26 14.33
C ALA A 129 -6.01 1.22 14.99
N ALA A 130 -5.24 0.12 14.80
CA ALA A 130 -3.88 0.00 15.33
C ALA A 130 -2.82 0.67 14.43
N ILE A 131 -3.14 0.99 13.17
CA ILE A 131 -2.16 1.57 12.21
C ILE A 131 -1.75 3.01 12.60
N PRO A 132 -2.66 3.94 12.95
CA PRO A 132 -2.28 5.31 13.30
C PRO A 132 -1.24 5.42 14.44
N PRO A 133 -1.41 4.82 15.64
CA PRO A 133 -0.40 4.93 16.68
C PRO A 133 0.91 4.25 16.31
N LEU A 134 0.85 3.16 15.53
CA LEU A 134 2.04 2.46 15.03
C LEU A 134 2.87 3.32 14.06
N VAL A 135 2.19 4.05 13.16
CA VAL A 135 2.82 4.99 12.24
C VAL A 135 3.37 6.18 13.01
N GLN A 136 2.59 6.74 13.95
CA GLN A 136 3.01 7.90 14.73
C GLN A 136 4.32 7.62 15.48
N ALA A 137 4.47 6.45 16.11
CA ALA A 137 5.69 6.08 16.82
C ALA A 137 6.96 6.08 15.94
N ARG A 138 6.82 5.85 14.63
CA ARG A 138 7.92 5.88 13.65
C ARG A 138 8.17 7.29 13.12
N VAL A 139 7.10 8.05 12.89
CA VAL A 139 7.18 9.48 12.55
C VAL A 139 7.90 10.25 13.66
N ASP A 140 7.63 9.94 14.94
CA ASP A 140 8.30 10.53 16.09
C ASP A 140 9.81 10.20 16.14
N GLN A 141 10.23 9.15 15.44
CA GLN A 141 11.64 8.77 15.25
C GLN A 141 12.26 9.40 13.99
N GLY A 142 11.55 10.29 13.30
CA GLY A 142 12.01 11.00 12.11
C GLY A 142 11.79 10.25 10.79
N MET A 143 11.11 9.09 10.81
CA MET A 143 10.79 8.36 9.58
C MET A 143 9.77 9.15 8.73
N LYS A 144 10.04 9.26 7.43
CA LYS A 144 9.18 9.98 6.47
C LYS A 144 7.98 9.14 6.07
N ILE A 145 6.93 9.16 6.90
CA ILE A 145 5.71 8.37 6.66
C ILE A 145 4.51 9.28 6.44
N VAL A 146 3.72 8.99 5.41
CA VAL A 146 2.40 9.59 5.21
C VAL A 146 1.34 8.49 5.28
N MET A 147 0.30 8.69 6.11
CA MET A 147 -0.83 7.75 6.18
C MET A 147 -1.96 8.15 5.23
N VAL A 148 -2.55 7.15 4.57
CA VAL A 148 -3.76 7.28 3.74
C VAL A 148 -4.85 6.31 4.21
N ASN A 149 -6.11 6.65 4.00
CA ASN A 149 -7.24 5.90 4.55
C ASN A 149 -8.14 5.36 3.44
N MET A 150 -7.85 4.15 2.97
CA MET A 150 -8.67 3.49 1.95
C MET A 150 -10.05 3.09 2.49
N SER A 151 -10.17 2.86 3.81
CA SER A 151 -11.46 2.52 4.43
C SER A 151 -12.46 3.67 4.42
N ALA A 152 -11.99 4.92 4.40
CA ALA A 152 -12.84 6.10 4.30
C ALA A 152 -13.10 6.53 2.85
N ALA A 153 -12.14 6.27 1.95
CA ALA A 153 -12.25 6.66 0.55
C ALA A 153 -13.13 5.71 -0.28
N LEU A 154 -13.24 4.44 0.11
CA LEU A 154 -14.02 3.42 -0.59
C LEU A 154 -15.25 3.00 0.22
N THR A 155 -16.24 2.47 -0.50
CA THR A 155 -17.42 1.79 0.05
C THR A 155 -17.50 0.36 -0.50
N THR A 156 -18.40 -0.47 0.04
CA THR A 156 -18.63 -1.82 -0.50
C THR A 156 -19.18 -1.81 -1.92
N ALA A 157 -19.81 -0.72 -2.37
CA ALA A 157 -20.26 -0.56 -3.75
C ALA A 157 -19.10 -0.39 -4.74
N ASP A 158 -17.90 -0.09 -4.23
CA ASP A 158 -16.69 0.04 -5.03
C ASP A 158 -15.96 -1.30 -5.22
N LEU A 159 -16.50 -2.42 -4.70
CA LEU A 159 -15.87 -3.74 -4.73
C LEU A 159 -16.53 -4.66 -5.77
N ALA A 160 -15.70 -5.38 -6.52
CA ALA A 160 -16.10 -6.39 -7.50
C ALA A 160 -16.41 -7.74 -6.83
N ASP A 161 -15.77 -8.02 -5.70
CA ASP A 161 -16.00 -9.20 -4.88
C ASP A 161 -15.91 -8.87 -3.38
N ILE A 162 -15.54 -9.85 -2.55
CA ILE A 162 -15.43 -9.68 -1.10
C ILE A 162 -14.45 -8.56 -0.71
N ALA A 163 -13.35 -8.38 -1.45
CA ALA A 163 -12.26 -7.49 -1.06
C ALA A 163 -11.60 -6.73 -2.22
N HIS A 164 -11.78 -7.16 -3.47
CA HIS A 164 -11.12 -6.55 -4.62
C HIS A 164 -11.95 -5.38 -5.18
N PRO A 165 -11.33 -4.21 -5.40
CA PRO A 165 -12.00 -3.07 -6.03
C PRO A 165 -12.46 -3.35 -7.46
N THR A 166 -13.55 -2.69 -7.84
CA THR A 166 -13.89 -2.39 -9.24
C THR A 166 -12.92 -1.35 -9.81
N GLU A 167 -12.99 -1.07 -11.11
CA GLU A 167 -12.25 0.03 -11.73
C GLU A 167 -12.52 1.38 -11.05
N ALA A 168 -13.78 1.68 -10.73
CA ALA A 168 -14.15 2.88 -9.98
C ALA A 168 -13.53 2.93 -8.58
N GLY A 169 -13.47 1.77 -7.91
CA GLY A 169 -12.77 1.63 -6.64
C GLY A 169 -11.26 1.88 -6.76
N TYR A 170 -10.61 1.33 -7.80
CA TYR A 170 -9.20 1.61 -8.06
C TYR A 170 -8.92 3.08 -8.34
N MET A 171 -9.82 3.80 -9.02
CA MET A 171 -9.68 5.26 -9.21
C MET A 171 -9.75 6.03 -7.88
N LYS A 172 -10.60 5.63 -6.94
CA LYS A 172 -10.65 6.22 -5.60
C LYS A 172 -9.38 5.92 -4.80
N MET A 173 -8.88 4.69 -4.87
CA MET A 173 -7.60 4.34 -4.25
C MET A 173 -6.45 5.15 -4.84
N ALA A 174 -6.40 5.29 -6.16
CA ALA A 174 -5.39 6.10 -6.85
C ALA A 174 -5.40 7.56 -6.37
N THR A 175 -6.59 8.13 -6.17
CA THR A 175 -6.76 9.47 -5.61
C THR A 175 -6.16 9.60 -4.21
N GLU A 176 -6.38 8.62 -3.33
CA GLU A 176 -5.80 8.63 -1.98
C GLU A 176 -4.29 8.46 -1.98
N TRP A 177 -3.73 7.58 -2.82
CA TRP A 177 -2.28 7.46 -2.96
C TRP A 177 -1.66 8.78 -3.45
N PHE A 178 -2.29 9.42 -4.42
CA PHE A 178 -1.86 10.71 -4.94
C PHE A 178 -1.90 11.80 -3.86
N ARG A 179 -2.95 11.83 -3.04
CA ARG A 179 -3.02 12.71 -1.88
C ARG A 179 -1.83 12.49 -0.94
N GLY A 180 -1.44 11.23 -0.70
CA GLY A 180 -0.26 10.89 0.09
C GLY A 180 1.04 11.46 -0.47
N VAL A 181 1.26 11.33 -1.78
CA VAL A 181 2.43 11.89 -2.49
C VAL A 181 2.47 13.42 -2.36
N ASN A 182 1.33 14.09 -2.54
CA ASN A 182 1.27 15.56 -2.41
C ASN A 182 1.59 16.03 -1.00
N VAL A 183 1.13 15.32 0.02
CA VAL A 183 1.50 15.63 1.42
C VAL A 183 3.01 15.48 1.62
N ALA A 184 3.63 14.43 1.06
CA ALA A 184 5.09 14.26 1.15
C ALA A 184 5.85 15.41 0.45
N ARG A 185 5.41 15.85 -0.74
CA ARG A 185 6.00 17.01 -1.44
C ARG A 185 5.85 18.31 -0.67
N GLN A 186 4.68 18.56 -0.08
CA GLN A 186 4.45 19.75 0.75
C GLN A 186 5.37 19.78 1.99
N LYS A 187 5.82 18.61 2.46
CA LYS A 187 6.81 18.47 3.53
C LYS A 187 8.27 18.58 3.04
N GLY A 188 8.49 18.74 1.73
CA GLY A 188 9.82 18.78 1.12
C GLY A 188 10.55 17.44 1.11
N TRP A 189 9.80 16.32 1.14
CA TRP A 189 10.38 14.98 1.18
C TRP A 189 10.62 14.37 -0.20
N LEU A 190 9.95 14.90 -1.23
CA LEU A 190 9.96 14.49 -2.63
C LEU A 190 9.99 15.71 -3.57
#